data_AF-A0AAU7MGK3-F1
#
_entry.id   AF-A0AAU7MGK3-F1
#
_cell.length_a   1.000
_cell.length_b   1.000
_cell.length_c   1.000
_cell.angle_alpha   90.00
_cell.angle_beta   90.00
_cell.angle_gamma   90.00
#
_symmetry.space_group_name_H-M   'P 1'
#
loop_
_entity.id
_entity.type
_entity.pdbx_description
1 polymer ?
#
loop_
_entity_poly.entity_id
_entity_poly.type
_entity_poly.pdbx_seq_one_letter_code
_entity_poly.pdbx_strand_id
1 'polypeptide(L)'
;MRRSALLATLLLTLATATPATAAPPPTGGATAAATPIQVYGAWHCGDDYCTWGTLRDPAEFDSRNHWLVDRGDGRPSVNLVVLSFVNPLALLHATTDATTLDGVPRGMTSQIVDYFTAHGVRVMLSVGGITYTDDWDAALAENPTLLGQRAAAVATRLGVGIEIDYEQNTGPNLAGVQAFIDAYRAVHPYDGSGARPEARLTIDVAAGDRWLIDLNRRATADWLRTDAPVLDYANAMVPARPASASTSQASWQEHLDGKAQYSPPVPPLAPAKLTGGVYLAYGGKPLPECVDYATSVQRAAAPYVQTAAPHGAGVTAGLLGFMFWAAERPSTRGIGTVPPYTCEGGAGAGATALGVPVPMPALRQS
;
A
#
# COMPACT_ATOMS: atom_id res chain seq x y z
N MET A 1 11.96 87.00 -40.32
CA MET A 1 11.07 85.87 -39.94
C MET A 1 11.90 84.93 -39.06
N ARG A 2 11.70 84.94 -37.74
CA ARG A 2 11.08 83.86 -36.91
C ARG A 2 11.57 82.45 -37.28
N ARG A 3 11.99 81.55 -36.38
CA ARG A 3 12.31 81.53 -34.94
C ARG A 3 12.79 80.08 -34.66
N SER A 4 13.72 79.94 -33.71
CA SER A 4 13.83 78.82 -32.76
C SER A 4 14.36 77.45 -33.23
N ALA A 5 15.64 77.19 -32.95
CA ALA A 5 16.19 75.85 -32.72
C ALA A 5 16.22 75.60 -31.19
N LEU A 6 15.66 74.48 -30.74
CA LEU A 6 15.61 74.06 -29.34
C LEU A 6 16.93 73.36 -28.95
N LEU A 7 17.56 73.90 -27.90
CA LEU A 7 18.62 73.29 -27.12
C LEU A 7 18.02 72.19 -26.22
N ALA A 8 18.62 71.00 -26.18
CA ALA A 8 18.45 70.05 -25.09
C ALA A 8 19.84 69.56 -24.65
N THR A 9 20.24 69.99 -23.46
CA THR A 9 21.50 69.69 -22.80
C THR A 9 21.44 68.27 -22.22
N LEU A 10 22.32 67.37 -22.68
CA LEU A 10 22.45 66.02 -22.15
C LEU A 10 23.40 66.07 -20.93
N LEU A 11 22.87 65.91 -19.71
CA LEU A 11 23.68 65.67 -18.51
C LEU A 11 24.18 64.21 -18.55
N LEU A 12 25.50 64.04 -18.59
CA LEU A 12 26.15 62.74 -18.41
C LEU A 12 26.37 62.51 -16.90
N THR A 13 25.54 61.68 -16.27
CA THR A 13 25.79 61.17 -14.92
C THR A 13 26.70 59.94 -15.01
N LEU A 14 27.95 60.06 -14.58
CA LEU A 14 28.82 58.91 -14.31
C LEU A 14 28.30 58.18 -13.07
N ALA A 15 27.57 57.09 -13.27
CA ALA A 15 27.30 56.12 -12.21
C ALA A 15 28.54 55.25 -12.01
N THR A 16 29.16 55.35 -10.83
CA THR A 16 30.20 54.43 -10.38
C THR A 16 29.56 53.07 -10.12
N ALA A 17 29.82 52.10 -10.98
CA ALA A 17 29.41 50.71 -10.78
C ALA A 17 30.16 50.14 -9.57
N THR A 18 29.43 49.89 -8.48
CA THR A 18 29.91 49.03 -7.40
C THR A 18 30.05 47.60 -7.93
N PRO A 19 31.13 46.87 -7.61
CA PRO A 19 31.27 45.49 -8.02
C PRO A 19 30.15 44.68 -7.35
N ALA A 20 29.30 44.05 -8.17
CA ALA A 20 28.31 43.10 -7.70
C ALA A 20 29.05 41.96 -6.99
N THR A 21 28.82 41.83 -5.69
CA THR A 21 29.19 40.64 -4.94
C THR A 21 28.50 39.44 -5.58
N ALA A 22 29.30 38.53 -6.13
CA ALA A 22 28.81 37.28 -6.69
C ALA A 22 27.93 36.58 -5.65
N ALA A 23 26.69 36.25 -6.04
CA ALA A 23 25.82 35.43 -5.23
C ALA A 23 26.56 34.12 -4.90
N PRO A 24 26.49 33.62 -3.66
CA PRO A 24 27.04 32.31 -3.34
C PRO A 24 26.41 31.27 -4.27
N PRO A 25 27.18 30.26 -4.71
CA PRO A 25 26.61 29.16 -5.50
C PRO A 25 25.42 28.57 -4.73
N PRO A 26 24.34 28.15 -5.41
CA PRO A 26 23.23 27.50 -4.75
C PRO A 26 23.81 26.33 -3.94
N THR A 27 23.63 26.39 -2.62
CA THR A 27 23.95 25.28 -1.73
C THR A 27 23.23 24.06 -2.30
N GLY A 28 24.00 23.06 -2.77
CA GLY A 28 23.45 21.81 -3.26
C GLY A 28 22.40 21.33 -2.27
N GLY A 29 21.17 21.10 -2.76
CA GLY A 29 20.06 20.66 -1.93
C GLY A 29 20.52 19.49 -1.09
N ALA A 30 20.39 19.62 0.24
CA ALA A 30 20.68 18.50 1.12
C ALA A 30 19.86 17.31 0.63
N THR A 31 20.53 16.24 0.20
CA THR A 31 19.87 14.97 -0.12
C THR A 31 19.06 14.59 1.11
N ALA A 32 17.73 14.56 0.98
CA ALA A 32 16.85 14.18 2.07
C ALA A 32 17.33 12.82 2.62
N ALA A 33 17.47 12.73 3.95
CA ALA A 33 17.92 11.49 4.58
C ALA A 33 16.93 10.37 4.21
N ALA A 34 17.46 9.23 3.75
CA ALA A 34 16.65 8.09 3.36
C ALA A 34 15.89 7.56 4.57
N THR A 35 14.56 7.50 4.47
CA THR A 35 13.72 6.92 5.51
C THR A 35 13.77 5.38 5.43
N PRO A 36 13.81 4.67 6.57
CA PRO A 36 13.74 3.21 6.58
C PRO A 36 12.42 2.66 6.06
N ILE A 37 12.47 1.51 5.39
CA ILE A 37 11.27 0.75 5.00
C ILE A 37 10.60 0.19 6.26
N GLN A 38 9.28 0.36 6.38
CA GLN A 38 8.48 -0.12 7.50
C GLN A 38 7.53 -1.22 7.07
N VAL A 39 6.95 -1.13 5.87
CA VAL A 39 6.09 -2.16 5.28
C VAL A 39 6.80 -2.77 4.08
N TYR A 40 7.07 -4.07 4.14
CA TYR A 40 7.60 -4.83 3.03
C TYR A 40 6.84 -6.16 3.00
N GLY A 41 5.70 -6.15 2.32
CA GLY A 41 4.69 -7.19 2.45
C GLY A 41 4.23 -7.79 1.13
N ALA A 42 3.51 -8.90 1.20
CA ALA A 42 2.92 -9.54 0.04
C ALA A 42 1.43 -9.77 0.23
N TRP A 43 0.65 -9.49 -0.81
CA TRP A 43 -0.68 -10.08 -0.93
C TRP A 43 -0.50 -11.54 -1.31
N HIS A 44 -1.13 -12.44 -0.54
CA HIS A 44 -0.94 -13.88 -0.63
C HIS A 44 -2.25 -14.54 -1.00
N CYS A 45 -2.25 -15.09 -2.21
CA CYS A 45 -3.35 -15.92 -2.69
C CYS A 45 -3.18 -17.36 -2.22
N GLY A 46 -4.26 -18.13 -2.12
CA GLY A 46 -4.15 -19.58 -1.94
C GLY A 46 -3.63 -20.26 -3.20
N ASP A 47 -3.32 -21.56 -3.11
CA ASP A 47 -2.95 -22.43 -4.23
C ASP A 47 -4.13 -22.72 -5.18
N ASP A 48 -5.31 -22.28 -4.78
CA ASP A 48 -6.61 -22.35 -5.44
C ASP A 48 -7.09 -20.98 -5.95
N TYR A 49 -6.17 -20.16 -6.45
CA TYR A 49 -6.48 -18.92 -7.18
C TYR A 49 -7.09 -17.83 -6.30
N CYS A 50 -6.47 -17.58 -5.14
CA CYS A 50 -6.93 -16.62 -4.12
C CYS A 50 -8.26 -16.99 -3.44
N THR A 51 -8.81 -18.19 -3.67
CA THR A 51 -10.08 -18.57 -3.04
C THR A 51 -9.92 -19.02 -1.60
N TRP A 52 -8.77 -19.62 -1.25
CA TRP A 52 -8.50 -20.17 0.08
C TRP A 52 -9.60 -21.12 0.57
N GLY A 53 -10.28 -21.81 -0.35
CA GLY A 53 -11.46 -22.62 -0.05
C GLY A 53 -11.13 -23.94 0.64
N THR A 54 -9.85 -24.35 0.63
CA THR A 54 -9.40 -25.62 1.19
C THR A 54 -8.40 -25.43 2.33
N LEU A 55 -8.45 -26.35 3.31
CA LEU A 55 -7.44 -26.40 4.37
C LEU A 55 -6.08 -26.72 3.77
N ARG A 56 -5.05 -26.05 4.29
CA ARG A 56 -3.67 -26.27 3.88
C ARG A 56 -2.96 -27.18 4.86
N ASP A 57 -2.29 -28.20 4.35
CA ASP A 57 -1.35 -28.98 5.14
C ASP A 57 -0.13 -28.10 5.46
N PRO A 58 0.32 -27.99 6.72
CA PRO A 58 1.42 -27.08 7.07
C PRO A 58 2.75 -27.39 6.39
N ALA A 59 3.06 -28.67 6.16
CA ALA A 59 4.33 -29.06 5.52
C ALA A 59 4.27 -28.77 4.01
N GLU A 60 3.13 -29.01 3.38
CA GLU A 60 2.88 -28.58 2.00
C GLU A 60 2.98 -27.05 1.90
N PHE A 61 2.28 -26.32 2.77
CA PHE A 61 2.26 -24.87 2.79
C PHE A 61 3.66 -24.27 2.93
N ASP A 62 4.46 -24.77 3.89
CA ASP A 62 5.86 -24.39 4.07
C ASP A 62 6.66 -24.68 2.80
N SER A 63 6.59 -25.90 2.25
CA SER A 63 7.35 -26.27 1.04
C SER A 63 7.04 -25.39 -0.19
N ARG A 64 5.85 -24.79 -0.25
CA ARG A 64 5.43 -23.89 -1.34
C ARG A 64 5.79 -22.43 -1.09
N ASN A 65 5.73 -21.99 0.17
CA ASN A 65 5.74 -20.59 0.55
C ASN A 65 6.91 -20.22 1.48
N HIS A 66 7.87 -21.13 1.68
CA HIS A 66 9.01 -20.95 2.57
C HIS A 66 9.76 -19.63 2.35
N TRP A 67 9.88 -19.21 1.08
CA TRP A 67 10.56 -17.96 0.72
C TRP A 67 10.01 -16.73 1.46
N LEU A 68 8.74 -16.71 1.88
CA LEU A 68 8.16 -15.60 2.63
C LEU A 68 8.79 -15.46 4.02
N VAL A 69 9.07 -16.59 4.69
CA VAL A 69 9.55 -16.66 6.09
C VAL A 69 11.05 -16.94 6.21
N ASP A 70 11.69 -17.38 5.13
CA ASP A 70 13.15 -17.52 5.04
C ASP A 70 13.66 -17.06 3.67
N ARG A 71 14.56 -16.07 3.68
CA ARG A 71 15.25 -15.55 2.49
C ARG A 71 16.56 -16.29 2.17
N GLY A 72 16.80 -17.45 2.77
CA GLY A 72 18.02 -18.24 2.68
C GLY A 72 19.05 -17.96 3.78
N ASP A 73 18.70 -17.16 4.80
CA ASP A 73 19.54 -16.83 5.95
C ASP A 73 18.85 -17.03 7.31
N GLY A 74 17.68 -17.69 7.31
CA GLY A 74 16.86 -17.92 8.49
C GLY A 74 16.00 -16.72 8.91
N ARG A 75 15.88 -15.68 8.06
CA ARG A 75 15.03 -14.50 8.31
C ARG A 75 13.96 -14.32 7.24
N PRO A 76 12.76 -13.81 7.57
CA PRO A 76 11.72 -13.56 6.57
C PRO A 76 12.12 -12.63 5.43
N SER A 77 11.64 -12.95 4.23
CA SER A 77 11.72 -12.06 3.06
C SER A 77 10.72 -10.90 3.16
N VAL A 78 9.64 -11.07 3.91
CA VAL A 78 8.62 -10.03 4.12
C VAL A 78 8.34 -9.85 5.61
N ASN A 79 7.82 -8.68 6.02
CA ASN A 79 7.41 -8.44 7.40
C ASN A 79 5.89 -8.38 7.58
N LEU A 80 5.15 -8.49 6.48
CA LEU A 80 3.68 -8.50 6.42
C LEU A 80 3.21 -9.45 5.31
N VAL A 81 2.15 -10.20 5.59
CA VAL A 81 1.36 -10.92 4.60
C VAL A 81 -0.11 -10.52 4.72
N VAL A 82 -0.75 -10.22 3.59
CA VAL A 82 -2.19 -9.97 3.50
C VAL A 82 -2.83 -11.14 2.77
N LEU A 83 -3.66 -11.94 3.45
CA LEU A 83 -4.33 -13.09 2.83
C LEU A 83 -5.50 -12.61 1.98
N SER A 84 -5.44 -12.92 0.69
CA SER A 84 -6.39 -12.48 -0.35
C SER A 84 -7.18 -13.68 -0.86
N PHE A 85 -8.51 -13.77 -0.74
CA PHE A 85 -9.44 -12.76 -0.20
C PHE A 85 -10.58 -13.35 0.65
N VAL A 86 -11.14 -12.52 1.53
CA VAL A 86 -12.40 -12.78 2.26
C VAL A 86 -13.56 -12.13 1.51
N ASN A 87 -14.63 -12.88 1.26
CA ASN A 87 -15.86 -12.34 0.67
C ASN A 87 -16.66 -11.52 1.73
N PRO A 88 -16.99 -10.25 1.47
CA PRO A 88 -17.67 -9.37 2.43
C PRO A 88 -19.10 -9.83 2.75
N LEU A 89 -19.85 -10.35 1.78
CA LEU A 89 -21.22 -10.82 2.00
C LEU A 89 -21.23 -12.12 2.80
N ALA A 90 -20.32 -13.03 2.49
CA ALA A 90 -20.11 -14.24 3.28
C ALA A 90 -19.72 -13.90 4.73
N LEU A 91 -18.85 -12.91 4.93
CA LEU A 91 -18.44 -12.39 6.23
C LEU A 91 -19.62 -11.77 7.01
N LEU A 92 -20.44 -10.96 6.35
CA LEU A 92 -21.66 -10.37 6.94
C LEU A 92 -22.59 -11.45 7.47
N HIS A 93 -22.89 -12.46 6.63
CA HIS A 93 -23.82 -13.54 6.95
C HIS A 93 -23.23 -14.63 7.84
N ALA A 94 -21.93 -14.57 8.15
CA ALA A 94 -21.19 -15.64 8.82
C ALA A 94 -21.39 -17.01 8.12
N THR A 95 -21.33 -17.01 6.79
CA THR A 95 -21.65 -18.18 5.96
C THR A 95 -20.74 -19.36 6.29
N THR A 96 -21.33 -20.54 6.41
CA THR A 96 -20.60 -21.80 6.54
C THR A 96 -21.04 -22.78 5.47
N ASP A 97 -20.11 -23.16 4.60
CA ASP A 97 -20.33 -24.05 3.46
C ASP A 97 -19.07 -24.88 3.17
N ALA A 98 -18.94 -25.43 1.95
CA ALA A 98 -17.80 -26.27 1.57
C ALA A 98 -16.46 -25.52 1.53
N THR A 99 -16.46 -24.20 1.32
CA THR A 99 -15.25 -23.38 1.15
C THR A 99 -15.09 -22.31 2.23
N THR A 100 -16.14 -22.04 3.00
CA THR A 100 -16.23 -20.96 3.98
C THR A 100 -16.60 -21.51 5.36
N LEU A 101 -16.02 -20.94 6.41
CA LEU A 101 -16.34 -21.21 7.81
C LEU A 101 -16.53 -19.87 8.55
N ASP A 102 -17.73 -19.63 9.08
CA ASP A 102 -18.11 -18.37 9.73
C ASP A 102 -17.76 -17.12 8.91
N GLY A 103 -17.96 -17.19 7.59
CA GLY A 103 -17.70 -16.09 6.66
C GLY A 103 -16.23 -15.90 6.26
N VAL A 104 -15.32 -16.75 6.73
CA VAL A 104 -13.89 -16.73 6.37
C VAL A 104 -13.56 -17.97 5.52
N PRO A 105 -12.75 -17.86 4.44
CA PRO A 105 -12.31 -19.03 3.69
C PRO A 105 -11.64 -20.08 4.57
N ARG A 106 -11.94 -21.36 4.35
CA ARG A 106 -11.50 -22.46 5.22
C ARG A 106 -9.99 -22.60 5.32
N GLY A 107 -9.24 -22.17 4.31
CA GLY A 107 -7.78 -22.18 4.32
C GLY A 107 -7.14 -21.10 5.19
N MET A 108 -7.86 -20.01 5.50
CA MET A 108 -7.38 -18.91 6.34
C MET A 108 -7.54 -19.25 7.83
N THR A 109 -6.76 -20.21 8.30
CA THR A 109 -6.83 -20.75 9.66
C THR A 109 -5.87 -20.06 10.64
N SER A 110 -6.08 -20.24 11.94
CA SER A 110 -5.11 -19.83 12.96
C SER A 110 -3.75 -20.49 12.74
N GLN A 111 -3.70 -21.73 12.24
CA GLN A 111 -2.43 -22.42 11.97
C GLN A 111 -1.60 -21.73 10.89
N ILE A 112 -2.24 -21.18 9.85
CA ILE A 112 -1.56 -20.38 8.81
C ILE A 112 -1.10 -19.03 9.38
N VAL A 113 -1.92 -18.41 10.23
CA VAL A 113 -1.52 -17.17 10.92
C VAL A 113 -0.33 -17.43 11.85
N ASP A 114 -0.37 -18.51 12.64
CA ASP A 114 0.68 -18.92 13.56
C ASP A 114 1.98 -19.23 12.82
N TYR A 115 1.91 -19.85 11.63
CA TYR A 115 3.07 -20.08 10.77
C TYR A 115 3.81 -18.77 10.46
N PHE A 116 3.12 -17.71 10.02
CA PHE A 116 3.75 -16.43 9.73
C PHE A 116 4.22 -15.70 11.00
N THR A 117 3.37 -15.66 12.02
CA THR A 117 3.66 -14.89 13.25
C THR A 117 4.78 -15.52 14.08
N ALA A 118 4.97 -16.84 14.05
CA ALA A 118 6.12 -17.51 14.64
C ALA A 118 7.46 -17.06 14.04
N HIS A 119 7.45 -16.56 12.80
CA HIS A 119 8.62 -16.00 12.12
C HIS A 119 8.69 -14.47 12.22
N GLY A 120 7.79 -13.83 12.99
CA GLY A 120 7.74 -12.38 13.14
C GLY A 120 7.08 -11.64 11.97
N VAL A 121 6.41 -12.36 11.07
CA VAL A 121 5.65 -11.78 9.95
C VAL A 121 4.24 -11.44 10.45
N ARG A 122 3.81 -10.19 10.27
CA ARG A 122 2.43 -9.78 10.60
C ARG A 122 1.46 -10.34 9.56
N VAL A 123 0.21 -10.59 9.97
CA VAL A 123 -0.83 -11.11 9.08
C VAL A 123 -2.04 -10.20 9.09
N MET A 124 -2.63 -10.01 7.91
CA MET A 124 -3.91 -9.34 7.71
C MET A 124 -4.79 -10.16 6.78
N LEU A 125 -6.11 -9.92 6.80
CA LEU A 125 -7.03 -10.43 5.79
C LEU A 125 -7.49 -9.29 4.90
N SER A 126 -7.41 -9.47 3.59
CA SER A 126 -8.05 -8.54 2.64
C SER A 126 -9.49 -8.97 2.41
N VAL A 127 -10.42 -8.07 2.71
CA VAL A 127 -11.85 -8.25 2.44
C VAL A 127 -12.14 -7.62 1.09
N GLY A 128 -12.42 -8.45 0.09
CA GLY A 128 -12.84 -8.01 -1.23
C GLY A 128 -11.87 -8.31 -2.38
N GLY A 129 -11.38 -7.27 -3.04
CA GLY A 129 -10.79 -7.31 -4.37
C GLY A 129 -11.87 -7.22 -5.46
N ILE A 130 -11.45 -6.97 -6.70
CA ILE A 130 -12.33 -6.74 -7.85
C ILE A 130 -13.34 -7.87 -8.10
N THR A 131 -13.03 -9.08 -7.62
CA THR A 131 -13.91 -10.26 -7.72
C THR A 131 -15.17 -10.12 -6.86
N TYR A 132 -15.11 -9.36 -5.77
CA TYR A 132 -16.17 -9.23 -4.76
C TYR A 132 -16.72 -7.80 -4.67
N THR A 133 -16.54 -6.96 -5.70
CA THR A 133 -17.11 -5.60 -5.71
C THR A 133 -18.63 -5.61 -5.51
N ASP A 134 -19.35 -6.50 -6.20
CA ASP A 134 -20.82 -6.61 -6.06
C ASP A 134 -21.23 -7.12 -4.67
N ASP A 135 -20.45 -8.03 -4.08
CA ASP A 135 -20.71 -8.54 -2.73
C ASP A 135 -20.44 -7.47 -1.66
N TRP A 136 -19.45 -6.60 -1.87
CA TRP A 136 -19.25 -5.41 -1.03
C TRP A 136 -20.46 -4.49 -1.12
N ASP A 137 -20.95 -4.18 -2.33
CA ASP A 137 -22.13 -3.34 -2.52
C ASP A 137 -23.35 -3.92 -1.80
N ALA A 138 -23.57 -5.23 -1.94
CA ALA A 138 -24.65 -5.94 -1.26
C ALA A 138 -24.50 -5.87 0.27
N ALA A 139 -23.31 -6.16 0.80
CA ALA A 139 -23.08 -6.18 2.24
C ALA A 139 -23.20 -4.78 2.87
N LEU A 140 -22.73 -3.74 2.18
CA LEU A 140 -22.85 -2.34 2.61
C LEU A 140 -24.29 -1.80 2.49
N ALA A 141 -25.08 -2.30 1.54
CA ALA A 141 -26.49 -1.98 1.44
C ALA A 141 -27.33 -2.69 2.52
N GLU A 142 -26.96 -3.92 2.88
CA GLU A 142 -27.67 -4.72 3.87
C GLU A 142 -27.40 -4.24 5.30
N ASN A 143 -26.14 -4.28 5.76
CA ASN A 143 -25.79 -3.88 7.13
C ASN A 143 -24.29 -3.60 7.30
N PRO A 144 -23.82 -2.39 6.98
CA PRO A 144 -22.40 -2.06 7.02
C PRO A 144 -21.83 -2.08 8.46
N THR A 145 -22.65 -1.70 9.44
CA THR A 145 -22.27 -1.75 10.86
C THR A 145 -22.01 -3.19 11.31
N LEU A 146 -22.90 -4.12 10.98
CA LEU A 146 -22.70 -5.53 11.32
C LEU A 146 -21.48 -6.11 10.57
N LEU A 147 -21.27 -5.76 9.31
CA LEU A 147 -20.08 -6.16 8.57
C LEU A 147 -18.79 -5.73 9.29
N GLY A 148 -18.73 -4.47 9.78
CA GLY A 148 -17.59 -3.98 10.57
C GLY A 148 -17.39 -4.73 11.88
N GLN A 149 -18.47 -5.08 12.57
CA GLN A 149 -18.43 -5.93 13.78
C GLN A 149 -17.93 -7.35 13.47
N ARG A 150 -18.34 -7.95 12.35
CA ARG A 150 -17.88 -9.28 11.91
C ARG A 150 -16.41 -9.26 11.57
N ALA A 151 -15.94 -8.27 10.83
CA ALA A 151 -14.52 -8.07 10.54
C ALA A 151 -13.70 -7.93 11.83
N ALA A 152 -14.16 -7.10 12.79
CA ALA A 152 -13.48 -6.94 14.07
C ALA A 152 -13.45 -8.23 14.90
N ALA A 153 -14.53 -9.03 14.87
CA ALA A 153 -14.59 -10.32 15.56
C ALA A 153 -13.60 -11.33 14.97
N VAL A 154 -13.47 -11.39 13.64
CA VAL A 154 -12.48 -12.23 12.96
C VAL A 154 -11.06 -11.77 13.26
N ALA A 155 -10.80 -10.46 13.22
CA ALA A 155 -9.51 -9.86 13.58
C ALA A 155 -9.08 -10.27 15.00
N THR A 156 -9.99 -10.19 15.98
CA THR A 156 -9.75 -10.67 17.36
C THR A 156 -9.49 -12.17 17.42
N ARG A 157 -10.32 -12.96 16.73
CA ARG A 157 -10.26 -14.43 16.78
C ARG A 157 -8.93 -14.97 16.24
N LEU A 158 -8.42 -14.36 15.17
CA LEU A 158 -7.21 -14.82 14.49
C LEU A 158 -5.96 -14.03 14.89
N GLY A 159 -6.09 -12.89 15.58
CA GLY A 159 -4.96 -12.03 15.90
C GLY A 159 -4.35 -11.34 14.68
N VAL A 160 -5.20 -10.88 13.75
CA VAL A 160 -4.80 -10.33 12.44
C VAL A 160 -5.41 -8.95 12.20
N GLY A 161 -4.79 -8.14 11.36
CA GLY A 161 -5.41 -6.90 10.86
C GLY A 161 -6.39 -7.14 9.71
N ILE A 162 -7.07 -6.09 9.28
CA ILE A 162 -7.99 -6.12 8.13
C ILE A 162 -7.58 -5.09 7.09
N GLU A 163 -7.66 -5.47 5.82
CA GLU A 163 -7.60 -4.56 4.68
C GLU A 163 -8.97 -4.46 4.03
N ILE A 164 -9.41 -3.23 3.78
CA ILE A 164 -10.58 -2.92 2.97
C ILE A 164 -10.14 -2.90 1.52
N ASP A 165 -10.57 -3.89 0.75
CA ASP A 165 -10.30 -3.97 -0.68
C ASP A 165 -11.63 -3.89 -1.44
N TYR A 166 -12.20 -2.68 -1.45
CA TYR A 166 -13.49 -2.38 -2.06
C TYR A 166 -13.27 -1.63 -3.37
N GLU A 167 -13.39 -2.32 -4.50
CA GLU A 167 -13.01 -1.78 -5.81
C GLU A 167 -14.20 -1.22 -6.62
N GLN A 168 -15.22 -0.67 -5.95
CA GLN A 168 -16.34 -0.01 -6.65
C GLN A 168 -15.92 1.36 -7.18
N ASN A 169 -15.67 1.43 -8.48
CA ASN A 169 -15.19 2.65 -9.13
C ASN A 169 -16.27 3.69 -9.41
N THR A 170 -17.55 3.32 -9.43
CA THR A 170 -18.64 4.23 -9.83
C THR A 170 -19.72 4.26 -8.77
N GLY A 171 -19.80 5.39 -8.04
CA GLY A 171 -20.77 5.58 -6.96
C GLY A 171 -20.58 4.63 -5.77
N PRO A 172 -19.35 4.46 -5.22
CA PRO A 172 -19.13 3.60 -4.06
C PRO A 172 -19.97 4.06 -2.86
N ASN A 173 -20.45 3.11 -2.05
CA ASN A 173 -21.22 3.40 -0.84
C ASN A 173 -20.32 3.91 0.31
N LEU A 174 -19.83 5.15 0.19
CA LEU A 174 -18.89 5.75 1.16
C LEU A 174 -19.47 5.86 2.57
N ALA A 175 -20.79 6.08 2.69
CA ALA A 175 -21.47 6.11 3.98
C ALA A 175 -21.48 4.72 4.64
N GLY A 176 -21.69 3.66 3.85
CA GLY A 176 -21.56 2.29 4.30
C GLY A 176 -20.13 1.97 4.74
N VAL A 177 -19.11 2.33 3.95
CA VAL A 177 -17.70 2.11 4.35
C VAL A 177 -17.36 2.87 5.64
N GLN A 178 -17.86 4.10 5.82
CA GLN A 178 -17.70 4.82 7.08
C GLN A 178 -18.33 4.06 8.26
N ALA A 179 -19.56 3.57 8.11
CA ALA A 179 -20.23 2.81 9.17
C ALA A 179 -19.50 1.48 9.49
N PHE A 180 -18.93 0.83 8.49
CA PHE A 180 -18.03 -0.32 8.66
C PHE A 180 -16.80 0.06 9.50
N ILE A 181 -16.11 1.14 9.14
CA ILE A 181 -14.91 1.62 9.85
C ILE A 181 -15.25 1.99 11.30
N ASP A 182 -16.33 2.73 11.52
CA ASP A 182 -16.76 3.15 12.85
C ASP A 182 -17.06 1.94 13.75
N ALA A 183 -17.76 0.94 13.20
CA ALA A 183 -18.07 -0.30 13.90
C ALA A 183 -16.80 -1.12 14.22
N TYR A 184 -15.85 -1.20 13.29
CA TYR A 184 -14.56 -1.84 13.52
C TYR A 184 -13.77 -1.11 14.62
N ARG A 185 -13.69 0.22 14.54
CA ARG A 185 -12.95 1.06 15.48
C ARG A 185 -13.59 1.13 16.87
N ALA A 186 -14.89 0.88 16.98
CA ALA A 186 -15.57 0.73 18.28
C ALA A 186 -15.06 -0.49 19.07
N VAL A 187 -14.65 -1.56 18.38
CA VAL A 187 -14.04 -2.75 19.00
C VAL A 187 -12.52 -2.58 19.12
N HIS A 188 -11.89 -2.10 18.04
CA HIS A 188 -10.44 -1.95 17.92
C HIS A 188 -10.05 -0.49 17.63
N PRO A 189 -9.97 0.37 18.66
CA PRO A 189 -9.52 1.75 18.50
C PRO A 189 -8.15 1.82 17.84
N TYR A 190 -7.91 2.90 17.08
CA TYR A 190 -6.65 3.13 16.38
C TYR A 190 -5.43 2.94 17.30
N ASP A 191 -4.43 2.18 16.83
CA ASP A 191 -3.21 1.89 17.57
C ASP A 191 -1.96 2.31 16.78
N GLY A 192 -1.53 3.56 16.99
CA GLY A 192 -0.31 4.07 16.37
C GLY A 192 0.98 3.35 16.78
N SER A 193 0.96 2.58 17.88
CA SER A 193 2.13 1.79 18.30
C SER A 193 2.30 0.51 17.46
N GLY A 194 1.22 0.03 16.83
CA GLY A 194 1.19 -1.25 16.12
C GLY A 194 1.38 -2.48 17.03
N ALA A 195 1.22 -2.33 18.35
CA ALA A 195 1.35 -3.44 19.29
C ALA A 195 0.20 -4.45 19.12
N ARG A 196 -1.01 -3.98 18.80
CA ARG A 196 -2.22 -4.81 18.59
C ARG A 196 -2.42 -5.11 17.10
N PRO A 197 -2.15 -6.35 16.63
CA PRO A 197 -2.38 -6.71 15.23
C PRO A 197 -3.82 -6.44 14.77
N GLU A 198 -4.80 -6.76 15.61
CA GLU A 198 -6.23 -6.59 15.34
C GLU A 198 -6.67 -5.13 15.22
N ALA A 199 -5.85 -4.18 15.71
CA ALA A 199 -6.11 -2.76 15.50
C ALA A 199 -5.59 -2.24 14.14
N ARG A 200 -4.86 -3.03 13.36
CA ARG A 200 -4.41 -2.63 12.02
C ARG A 200 -5.59 -2.67 11.05
N LEU A 201 -5.97 -1.52 10.51
CA LEU A 201 -6.98 -1.39 9.47
C LEU A 201 -6.44 -0.55 8.31
N THR A 202 -6.35 -1.14 7.13
CA THR A 202 -5.83 -0.50 5.91
C THR A 202 -6.90 -0.47 4.81
N ILE A 203 -6.59 0.22 3.73
CA ILE A 203 -7.39 0.23 2.52
C ILE A 203 -6.49 0.02 1.31
N ASP A 204 -6.92 -0.80 0.36
CA ASP A 204 -6.28 -0.85 -0.96
C ASP A 204 -6.89 0.23 -1.86
N VAL A 205 -6.04 1.02 -2.50
CA VAL A 205 -6.44 2.15 -3.36
C VAL A 205 -5.82 1.98 -4.74
N ALA A 206 -6.45 2.56 -5.75
CA ALA A 206 -6.04 2.39 -7.14
C ALA A 206 -4.53 2.64 -7.41
N ALA A 207 -4.04 2.11 -8.53
CA ALA A 207 -2.72 2.43 -9.07
C ALA A 207 -2.68 3.90 -9.56
N GLY A 208 -2.52 4.81 -8.60
CA GLY A 208 -2.72 6.26 -8.74
C GLY A 208 -4.19 6.69 -8.66
N ASP A 209 -4.43 7.98 -8.58
CA ASP A 209 -5.77 8.57 -8.40
C ASP A 209 -6.66 8.57 -9.66
N ARG A 210 -6.45 7.66 -10.61
CA ARG A 210 -7.18 7.67 -11.90
C ARG A 210 -8.39 6.75 -11.92
N TRP A 211 -8.51 5.91 -10.90
CA TRP A 211 -9.53 4.91 -10.67
C TRP A 211 -9.86 4.91 -9.18
N LEU A 212 -11.02 4.40 -8.79
CA LEU A 212 -11.55 4.47 -7.41
C LEU A 212 -11.56 5.92 -6.88
N ILE A 213 -11.83 6.90 -7.74
CA ILE A 213 -11.63 8.34 -7.45
C ILE A 213 -12.38 8.77 -6.17
N ASP A 214 -13.62 8.35 -6.00
CA ASP A 214 -14.43 8.73 -4.84
C ASP A 214 -13.92 8.07 -3.54
N LEU A 215 -13.40 6.85 -3.62
CA LEU A 215 -12.76 6.17 -2.50
C LEU A 215 -11.43 6.82 -2.14
N ASN A 216 -10.56 7.11 -3.12
CA ASN A 216 -9.28 7.78 -2.87
C ASN A 216 -9.50 9.17 -2.27
N ARG A 217 -10.50 9.91 -2.76
CA ARG A 217 -10.90 11.19 -2.19
C ARG A 217 -11.27 11.04 -0.72
N ARG A 218 -12.17 10.08 -0.43
CA ARG A 218 -12.66 9.86 0.94
C ARG A 218 -11.57 9.38 1.88
N ALA A 219 -10.76 8.42 1.43
CA ALA A 219 -9.66 7.86 2.18
C ALA A 219 -8.66 8.95 2.57
N THR A 220 -8.27 9.78 1.61
CA THR A 220 -7.26 10.82 1.83
C THR A 220 -7.80 12.00 2.64
N ALA A 221 -9.04 12.42 2.40
CA ALA A 221 -9.64 13.54 3.13
C ALA A 221 -9.97 13.21 4.59
N ASP A 222 -10.48 12.00 4.84
CA ASP A 222 -11.14 11.68 6.10
C ASP A 222 -10.45 10.54 6.86
N TRP A 223 -10.01 9.48 6.18
CA TRP A 223 -9.64 8.24 6.85
C TRP A 223 -8.15 8.10 7.18
N LEU A 224 -7.29 8.62 6.30
CA LEU A 224 -5.82 8.52 6.35
C LEU A 224 -5.15 9.80 6.86
N ARG A 225 -5.93 10.68 7.49
CA ARG A 225 -5.43 11.92 8.09
C ARG A 225 -4.29 11.65 9.08
N THR A 226 -3.34 12.58 9.18
CA THR A 226 -2.19 12.42 10.07
C THR A 226 -2.45 12.88 11.51
N ASP A 227 -3.51 13.66 11.74
CA ASP A 227 -3.88 14.20 13.06
C ASP A 227 -4.98 13.40 13.77
N ALA A 228 -5.86 12.76 13.01
CA ALA A 228 -6.93 11.90 13.50
C ALA A 228 -7.18 10.70 12.57
N PRO A 229 -6.19 9.81 12.35
CA PRO A 229 -6.35 8.66 11.47
C PRO A 229 -7.39 7.68 12.03
N VAL A 230 -8.24 7.16 11.13
CA VAL A 230 -9.03 5.95 11.38
C VAL A 230 -8.57 4.77 10.52
N LEU A 231 -7.68 5.01 9.56
CA LEU A 231 -6.93 3.98 8.83
C LEU A 231 -5.43 4.19 9.02
N ASP A 232 -4.71 3.08 9.05
CA ASP A 232 -3.27 3.06 9.31
C ASP A 232 -2.47 3.58 8.11
N TYR A 233 -2.74 3.02 6.93
CA TYR A 233 -2.18 3.43 5.64
C TYR A 233 -3.01 2.86 4.49
N ALA A 234 -2.76 3.35 3.28
CA ALA A 234 -3.25 2.78 2.05
C ALA A 234 -2.16 2.00 1.31
N ASN A 235 -2.54 0.90 0.67
CA ASN A 235 -1.72 0.26 -0.33
C ASN A 235 -2.07 0.82 -1.71
N ALA A 236 -1.07 1.24 -2.49
CA ALA A 236 -1.31 1.50 -3.90
C ALA A 236 -1.32 0.17 -4.66
N MET A 237 -2.47 -0.19 -5.22
CA MET A 237 -2.63 -1.34 -6.10
C MET A 237 -1.55 -1.39 -7.18
N VAL A 238 -1.25 -2.60 -7.63
CA VAL A 238 -0.51 -2.79 -8.88
C VAL A 238 -1.34 -2.30 -10.07
N PRO A 239 -0.73 -1.65 -11.09
CA PRO A 239 -1.44 -1.35 -12.34
C PRO A 239 -1.86 -2.63 -13.06
N ALA A 240 -2.72 -2.55 -14.08
CA ALA A 240 -3.20 -3.75 -14.80
C ALA A 240 -2.10 -4.61 -15.47
N ARG A 241 -0.88 -4.09 -15.59
CA ARG A 241 0.31 -4.77 -16.12
C ARG A 241 1.56 -4.30 -15.36
N PRO A 242 2.64 -5.10 -15.31
CA PRO A 242 3.91 -4.66 -14.74
C PRO A 242 4.37 -3.35 -15.40
N ALA A 243 4.87 -2.45 -14.56
CA ALA A 243 5.30 -1.11 -14.95
C ALA A 243 6.80 -0.96 -14.66
N SER A 244 7.47 -0.05 -15.39
CA SER A 244 8.84 0.33 -15.05
C SER A 244 8.87 1.14 -13.75
N ALA A 245 10.04 1.28 -13.14
CA ALA A 245 10.20 2.10 -11.94
C ALA A 245 9.71 3.54 -12.10
N SER A 246 9.99 4.19 -13.24
CA SER A 246 9.51 5.54 -13.51
C SER A 246 7.99 5.63 -13.58
N THR A 247 7.34 4.64 -14.19
CA THR A 247 5.88 4.60 -14.32
C THR A 247 5.22 4.30 -12.97
N SER A 248 5.78 3.39 -12.17
CA SER A 248 5.30 3.13 -10.81
C SER A 248 5.46 4.36 -9.91
N GLN A 249 6.62 5.02 -9.94
CA GLN A 249 6.86 6.26 -9.17
C GLN A 249 5.89 7.36 -9.56
N ALA A 250 5.65 7.58 -10.87
CA ALA A 250 4.66 8.55 -11.31
C ALA A 250 3.26 8.22 -10.79
N SER A 251 2.88 6.94 -10.81
CA SER A 251 1.59 6.48 -10.31
C SER A 251 1.44 6.69 -8.80
N TRP A 252 2.48 6.45 -8.01
CA TRP A 252 2.46 6.69 -6.56
C TRP A 252 2.51 8.18 -6.24
N GLN A 253 3.24 8.97 -7.04
CA GLN A 253 3.29 10.43 -6.89
C GLN A 253 1.91 11.05 -7.09
N GLU A 254 1.06 10.50 -7.96
CA GLU A 254 -0.31 10.98 -8.11
C GLU A 254 -1.11 10.98 -6.79
N HIS A 255 -0.90 9.97 -5.92
CA HIS A 255 -1.52 9.94 -4.59
C HIS A 255 -0.96 11.02 -3.66
N LEU A 256 0.36 11.25 -3.71
CA LEU A 256 1.00 12.26 -2.89
C LEU A 256 0.60 13.68 -3.30
N ASP A 257 0.45 13.91 -4.60
CA ASP A 257 0.05 15.20 -5.14
C ASP A 257 -1.47 15.44 -5.03
N GLY A 258 -2.24 14.36 -5.01
CA GLY A 258 -3.68 14.36 -5.22
C GLY A 258 -4.06 14.74 -6.65
N LYS A 259 -5.35 15.00 -6.86
CA LYS A 259 -5.91 15.44 -8.15
C LYS A 259 -6.89 16.60 -8.00
N ALA A 260 -6.33 17.81 -8.03
CA ALA A 260 -7.09 19.06 -7.98
C ALA A 260 -8.05 19.26 -9.16
N GLN A 261 -7.81 18.59 -10.29
CA GLN A 261 -8.63 18.69 -11.50
C GLN A 261 -9.97 17.93 -11.42
N TYR A 262 -10.17 17.06 -10.42
CA TYR A 262 -11.47 16.43 -10.21
C TYR A 262 -12.42 17.35 -9.46
N SER A 263 -13.72 17.09 -9.61
CA SER A 263 -14.78 17.83 -8.93
C SER A 263 -15.73 16.86 -8.23
N PRO A 264 -15.62 16.68 -6.90
CA PRO A 264 -14.65 17.32 -6.00
C PRO A 264 -13.21 16.78 -6.16
N PRO A 265 -12.18 17.55 -5.76
CA PRO A 265 -10.78 17.14 -5.91
C PRO A 265 -10.41 15.98 -4.98
N VAL A 266 -9.41 15.19 -5.36
CA VAL A 266 -8.72 14.27 -4.44
C VAL A 266 -7.59 15.05 -3.76
N PRO A 267 -7.56 15.19 -2.42
CA PRO A 267 -6.49 15.90 -1.74
C PRO A 267 -5.17 15.09 -1.73
N PRO A 268 -4.02 15.75 -1.44
CA PRO A 268 -2.73 15.09 -1.21
C PRO A 268 -2.76 14.05 -0.09
N LEU A 269 -2.10 12.90 -0.28
CA LEU A 269 -1.84 11.90 0.75
C LEU A 269 -0.42 12.04 1.33
N ALA A 270 -0.30 11.87 2.65
CA ALA A 270 1.02 11.88 3.30
C ALA A 270 1.86 10.68 2.84
N PRO A 271 3.16 10.85 2.51
CA PRO A 271 4.04 9.73 2.15
C PRO A 271 4.03 8.60 3.21
N ALA A 272 4.02 8.97 4.50
CA ALA A 272 3.94 8.03 5.61
C ALA A 272 2.59 7.25 5.73
N LYS A 273 1.66 7.44 4.78
CA LYS A 273 0.36 6.76 4.72
C LYS A 273 0.17 5.93 3.46
N LEU A 274 1.24 5.68 2.70
CA LEU A 274 1.17 4.95 1.44
C LEU A 274 2.28 3.90 1.31
N THR A 275 1.96 2.74 0.75
CA THR A 275 2.95 1.79 0.19
C THR A 275 2.84 1.75 -1.34
N GLY A 276 3.90 1.33 -2.01
CA GLY A 276 3.91 1.12 -3.46
C GLY A 276 3.74 -0.35 -3.84
N GLY A 277 2.69 -0.68 -4.60
CA GLY A 277 2.46 -2.01 -5.16
C GLY A 277 3.33 -2.33 -6.39
N VAL A 278 3.93 -3.53 -6.43
CA VAL A 278 4.62 -4.09 -7.61
C VAL A 278 4.30 -5.58 -7.78
N TYR A 279 4.42 -6.11 -9.01
CA TYR A 279 4.16 -7.52 -9.28
C TYR A 279 5.36 -8.41 -8.92
N LEU A 280 5.14 -9.64 -8.45
CA LEU A 280 6.17 -10.69 -8.33
C LEU A 280 6.28 -11.54 -9.59
N ALA A 281 5.14 -11.80 -10.23
CA ALA A 281 5.05 -12.62 -11.43
C ALA A 281 3.96 -12.05 -12.34
N TYR A 282 4.10 -12.25 -13.64
CA TYR A 282 3.07 -11.85 -14.59
C TYR A 282 3.08 -12.73 -15.84
N GLY A 283 1.91 -13.21 -16.23
CA GLY A 283 1.79 -14.21 -17.28
C GLY A 283 2.60 -15.46 -16.94
N GLY A 284 3.35 -15.98 -17.90
CA GLY A 284 4.10 -17.24 -17.75
C GLY A 284 5.51 -17.12 -17.14
N LYS A 285 5.87 -16.01 -16.48
CA LYS A 285 7.24 -15.76 -16.01
C LYS A 285 7.30 -15.08 -14.65
N PRO A 286 8.31 -15.40 -13.81
CA PRO A 286 8.60 -14.60 -12.64
C PRO A 286 9.19 -13.27 -13.12
N LEU A 287 8.94 -12.20 -12.37
CA LEU A 287 9.55 -10.91 -12.62
C LEU A 287 10.79 -10.74 -11.74
N PRO A 288 11.69 -9.79 -12.07
CA PRO A 288 12.87 -9.52 -11.24
C PRO A 288 12.56 -9.23 -9.77
N GLU A 289 11.39 -8.65 -9.46
CA GLU A 289 10.93 -8.46 -8.08
C GLU A 289 10.89 -9.78 -7.30
N CYS A 290 10.63 -10.90 -7.98
CA CYS A 290 10.68 -12.23 -7.40
C CYS A 290 12.09 -12.83 -7.47
N VAL A 291 12.76 -12.84 -8.63
CA VAL A 291 13.95 -13.69 -8.83
C VAL A 291 15.30 -12.97 -8.90
N ASP A 292 15.33 -11.64 -9.10
CA ASP A 292 16.57 -10.88 -9.26
C ASP A 292 16.41 -9.43 -8.80
N TYR A 293 16.77 -9.17 -7.53
CA TYR A 293 16.68 -7.84 -6.95
C TYR A 293 17.47 -6.80 -7.74
N ALA A 294 18.63 -7.15 -8.30
CA ALA A 294 19.54 -6.19 -8.92
C ALA A 294 18.91 -5.51 -10.16
N THR A 295 18.01 -6.20 -10.86
CA THR A 295 17.32 -5.69 -12.05
C THR A 295 15.86 -5.32 -11.82
N SER A 296 15.42 -5.34 -10.55
CA SER A 296 14.03 -5.11 -10.17
C SER A 296 13.59 -3.65 -10.07
N VAL A 297 12.29 -3.44 -10.26
CA VAL A 297 11.61 -2.15 -10.01
C VAL A 297 11.78 -1.72 -8.57
N GLN A 298 11.65 -2.65 -7.61
CA GLN A 298 11.85 -2.35 -6.18
C GLN A 298 13.26 -1.80 -5.90
N ARG A 299 14.30 -2.31 -6.57
CA ARG A 299 15.66 -1.75 -6.45
C ARG A 299 15.75 -0.36 -7.04
N ALA A 300 15.26 -0.19 -8.27
CA ALA A 300 15.34 1.07 -8.99
C ALA A 300 14.48 2.18 -8.35
N ALA A 301 13.38 1.82 -7.70
CA ALA A 301 12.46 2.75 -7.05
C ALA A 301 12.73 2.99 -5.56
N ALA A 302 13.59 2.19 -4.92
CA ALA A 302 13.91 2.34 -3.50
C ALA A 302 14.30 3.78 -3.10
N PRO A 303 15.16 4.51 -3.84
CA PRO A 303 15.47 5.89 -3.50
C PRO A 303 14.22 6.78 -3.41
N TYR A 304 13.31 6.67 -4.39
CA TYR A 304 12.04 7.41 -4.37
C TYR A 304 11.18 7.01 -3.16
N VAL A 305 11.00 5.70 -2.93
CA VAL A 305 10.23 5.19 -1.79
C VAL A 305 10.80 5.69 -0.45
N GLN A 306 12.11 5.88 -0.33
CA GLN A 306 12.72 6.34 0.91
C GLN A 306 12.76 7.87 1.07
N THR A 307 12.57 8.65 0.00
CA THR A 307 12.78 10.10 0.02
C THR A 307 11.63 10.94 -0.56
N ALA A 308 10.53 10.34 -1.03
CA ALA A 308 9.39 11.08 -1.58
C ALA A 308 8.89 12.17 -0.61
N ALA A 309 8.90 13.42 -1.04
CA ALA A 309 8.56 14.54 -0.17
C ALA A 309 7.04 14.64 0.05
N PRO A 310 6.59 15.10 1.23
CA PRO A 310 5.21 15.51 1.43
C PRO A 310 4.80 16.62 0.44
N HIS A 311 3.57 16.55 -0.07
CA HIS A 311 3.00 17.59 -0.94
C HIS A 311 1.66 18.12 -0.39
N GLY A 312 1.70 18.69 0.82
CA GLY A 312 0.51 19.28 1.46
C GLY A 312 -0.16 18.42 2.53
N ALA A 313 0.25 17.16 2.68
CA ALA A 313 -0.15 16.28 3.78
C ALA A 313 1.07 15.57 4.39
N GLY A 314 1.14 15.50 5.72
CA GLY A 314 2.27 14.94 6.44
C GLY A 314 3.49 15.86 6.52
N VAL A 315 4.52 15.42 7.25
CA VAL A 315 5.76 16.19 7.45
C VAL A 315 7.03 15.36 7.25
N THR A 316 6.95 14.02 7.20
CA THR A 316 8.12 13.18 6.95
C THR A 316 8.15 12.62 5.54
N ALA A 317 9.35 12.56 4.97
CA ALA A 317 9.58 12.06 3.62
C ALA A 317 9.62 10.53 3.56
N GLY A 318 9.38 9.99 2.37
CA GLY A 318 9.38 8.56 2.07
C GLY A 318 8.02 7.91 2.26
N LEU A 319 7.69 6.98 1.37
CA LEU A 319 6.59 6.03 1.54
C LEU A 319 6.89 5.06 2.69
N LEU A 320 5.89 4.28 3.11
CA LEU A 320 6.08 3.23 4.11
C LEU A 320 6.86 2.02 3.59
N GLY A 321 6.77 1.75 2.28
CA GLY A 321 7.56 0.72 1.62
C GLY A 321 6.83 0.08 0.43
N PHE A 322 6.95 -1.25 0.30
CA PHE A 322 6.48 -2.00 -0.86
C PHE A 322 5.46 -3.07 -0.48
N MET A 323 4.50 -3.29 -1.38
CA MET A 323 3.61 -4.45 -1.37
C MET A 323 3.73 -5.23 -2.68
N PHE A 324 3.73 -6.56 -2.57
CA PHE A 324 3.98 -7.47 -3.67
C PHE A 324 2.73 -8.24 -4.10
N TRP A 325 2.32 -8.11 -5.37
CA TRP A 325 1.21 -8.86 -5.95
C TRP A 325 1.68 -9.96 -6.92
N ALA A 326 1.34 -11.22 -6.74
CA ALA A 326 0.92 -11.83 -5.49
C ALA A 326 1.84 -13.01 -5.20
N ALA A 327 1.96 -13.34 -3.93
CA ALA A 327 2.56 -14.59 -3.49
C ALA A 327 1.63 -15.77 -3.80
N GLU A 328 2.25 -16.92 -4.01
CA GLU A 328 1.62 -18.18 -4.42
C GLU A 328 0.88 -18.03 -5.75
N ARG A 329 -0.44 -18.26 -5.82
CA ARG A 329 -1.13 -18.49 -7.10
C ARG A 329 -2.31 -17.53 -7.30
N PRO A 330 -2.11 -16.39 -8.00
CA PRO A 330 -3.17 -15.40 -8.17
C PRO A 330 -4.24 -15.74 -9.23
N SER A 331 -3.98 -16.72 -10.10
CA SER A 331 -4.83 -16.96 -11.27
C SER A 331 -4.68 -18.37 -11.82
N THR A 332 -5.73 -18.85 -12.48
CA THR A 332 -5.73 -20.08 -13.28
C THR A 332 -4.75 -20.02 -14.44
N ARG A 333 -4.37 -18.81 -14.86
CA ARG A 333 -3.42 -18.54 -15.93
C ARG A 333 -2.16 -17.90 -15.38
N GLY A 334 -1.03 -18.31 -15.94
CA GLY A 334 0.29 -17.82 -15.54
C GLY A 334 0.95 -18.71 -14.52
N ILE A 335 2.00 -18.19 -13.87
CA ILE A 335 2.75 -18.89 -12.84
C ILE A 335 2.51 -18.26 -11.46
N GLY A 336 2.86 -19.02 -10.43
CA GLY A 336 2.93 -18.53 -9.06
C GLY A 336 4.35 -18.39 -8.54
N THR A 337 4.49 -18.07 -7.25
CA THR A 337 5.79 -17.92 -6.58
C THR A 337 6.23 -19.13 -5.76
N VAL A 338 5.80 -20.32 -6.18
CA VAL A 338 6.16 -21.62 -5.58
C VAL A 338 7.31 -22.26 -6.36
N PRO A 339 8.03 -23.26 -5.82
CA PRO A 339 9.12 -23.93 -6.53
C PRO A 339 8.73 -24.39 -7.95
N PRO A 340 9.57 -24.13 -8.97
CA PRO A 340 10.93 -23.59 -8.90
C PRO A 340 11.02 -22.05 -8.94
N TYR A 341 9.91 -21.32 -8.88
CA TYR A 341 9.83 -19.86 -9.04
C TYR A 341 9.70 -19.14 -7.70
N THR A 342 10.55 -19.47 -6.74
CA THR A 342 10.57 -18.84 -5.42
C THR A 342 11.23 -17.46 -5.45
N CYS A 343 10.92 -16.61 -4.46
CA CYS A 343 11.29 -15.19 -4.51
C CYS A 343 12.44 -14.75 -3.57
N GLU A 344 13.28 -15.67 -3.11
CA GLU A 344 14.42 -15.34 -2.25
C GLU A 344 15.43 -14.43 -2.97
N GLY A 345 15.64 -14.62 -4.27
CA GLY A 345 16.60 -13.85 -5.08
C GLY A 345 16.17 -12.41 -5.40
N GLY A 346 14.86 -12.12 -5.34
CA GLY A 346 14.28 -10.81 -5.59
C GLY A 346 13.77 -10.16 -4.32
N ALA A 347 12.65 -10.64 -3.77
CA ALA A 347 12.04 -10.07 -2.57
C ALA A 347 12.93 -10.31 -1.34
N GLY A 348 13.48 -11.52 -1.19
CA GLY A 348 14.40 -11.85 -0.08
C GLY A 348 15.69 -11.01 -0.11
N ALA A 349 16.37 -10.97 -1.26
CA ALA A 349 17.55 -10.14 -1.46
C ALA A 349 17.24 -8.64 -1.29
N GLY A 350 16.05 -8.19 -1.71
CA GLY A 350 15.56 -6.83 -1.50
C GLY A 350 15.36 -6.51 -0.03
N ALA A 351 14.79 -7.42 0.75
CA ALA A 351 14.64 -7.26 2.20
C ALA A 351 15.99 -7.09 2.90
N THR A 352 17.04 -7.78 2.44
CA THR A 352 18.40 -7.61 2.96
C THR A 352 19.00 -6.27 2.56
N ALA A 353 18.94 -5.92 1.26
CA ALA A 353 19.53 -4.70 0.75
C ALA A 353 18.87 -3.42 1.30
N LEU A 354 17.57 -3.48 1.61
CA LEU A 354 16.79 -2.36 2.16
C LEU A 354 16.77 -2.35 3.70
N GLY A 355 17.40 -3.33 4.35
CA GLY A 355 17.44 -3.42 5.81
C GLY A 355 16.06 -3.56 6.44
N VAL A 356 15.16 -4.34 5.82
CA VAL A 356 13.77 -4.47 6.25
C VAL A 356 13.70 -4.99 7.70
N PRO A 357 13.04 -4.26 8.61
CA PRO A 357 12.84 -4.69 9.98
C PRO A 357 11.83 -5.84 10.05
N VAL A 358 12.21 -6.88 10.80
CA VAL A 358 11.35 -8.00 11.18
C VAL A 358 11.47 -8.17 12.70
N PRO A 359 10.37 -8.09 13.47
CA PRO A 359 9.00 -7.85 13.02
C PRO A 359 8.77 -6.42 12.49
N MET A 360 7.64 -6.21 11.82
CA MET A 360 7.19 -4.89 11.36
C MET A 360 7.17 -3.87 12.54
N PRO A 361 7.82 -2.70 12.41
CA PRO A 361 7.90 -1.70 13.47
C PRO A 361 6.60 -0.90 13.60
N ALA A 362 6.51 -0.06 14.63
CA ALA A 362 5.51 1.00 14.66
C ALA A 362 5.62 1.86 13.39
N LEU A 363 4.48 2.22 12.79
CA LEU A 363 4.47 3.01 11.56
C LEU A 363 4.69 4.49 11.87
N ARG A 364 5.35 5.21 10.95
CA ARG A 364 5.37 6.67 11.00
C ARG A 364 3.95 7.19 10.83
N GLN A 365 3.61 8.23 11.58
CA GLN A 365 2.25 8.76 11.63
C GLN A 365 2.04 9.96 10.70
N SER A 366 3.11 10.67 10.32
CA SER A 366 3.11 11.91 9.54
C SER A 366 4.44 12.07 8.83
#